data_AF-A0A948WHC8-F1
#
_entry.id   AF-A0A948WHC8-F1
#
_cell.length_a   1.000
_cell.length_b   1.000
_cell.length_c   1.000
_cell.angle_alpha   90.00
_cell.angle_beta   90.00
_cell.angle_gamma   90.00
#
_symmetry.space_group_name_H-M   'P 1'
#
loop_
_entity.id
_entity.type
_entity.pdbx_description
1 polymer ?
#
loop_
_entity_poly.entity_id
_entity_poly.type
_entity_poly.pdbx_seq_one_letter_code
_entity_poly.pdbx_strand_id
1 'polypeptide(L)'
;MRSPFSILSAAASVAFVSVAAADVPFQQLADFGLGGSPFDVNSSGRIVGGVRVDGSTSYVPVVWASPSASPAVLPNVNGGYAYAINSNGDIVGSEFQQSGIYGVPVLWVDGSDRVVLPDLGEGGYAVDINESGVVIGQVISGGNYLAARWVNRQLEVLAVPEFETPDGIVWTLANSVNSSGIITGTVRGMAGSGTPSAAVRWDAEGNVSIVPSEGEETKGVSIDNEGGVLINGYFGSPSRRAPALVQPDGSVNVLAVPASDPIGATALTMSRNGIAAGYYYSNDESGNFIIKGVAWLDGVFTPLAMPAGQRFAFPSGVGSNGLVFGSATDGATGRSVPGFWALPVQNGFVQPLVASGAPGQTVELSAVSRRGDLVNVGHSMSMMVGSTSVGQSITDAQGRARLAFTIPANHQGSQMTVRYTDENGATALGTVNVTPGCVAADLNCDGAVNGDDLGRLLAQWGTGGPADLNRDGTVNGDDLGQLLGAWG
;
A
#
# COMPACT_ATOMS: atom_id res chain seq x y z
N MET A 1 22.65 40.13 -40.67
CA MET A 1 22.36 38.70 -40.46
C MET A 1 22.74 38.37 -39.02
N ARG A 2 21.75 38.06 -38.18
CA ARG A 2 21.94 37.70 -36.77
C ARG A 2 22.22 36.19 -36.69
N SER A 3 23.35 35.80 -36.12
CA SER A 3 23.60 34.41 -35.71
C SER A 3 22.86 34.11 -34.40
N PRO A 4 22.26 32.91 -34.23
CA PRO A 4 21.59 32.56 -32.98
C PRO A 4 22.61 32.05 -31.95
N PHE A 5 22.44 32.52 -30.71
CA PHE A 5 23.11 32.00 -29.52
C PHE A 5 22.61 30.57 -29.25
N SER A 6 23.52 29.59 -29.26
CA SER A 6 23.27 28.28 -28.62
C SER A 6 23.56 28.41 -27.13
N ILE A 7 22.54 28.20 -26.31
CA ILE A 7 22.69 28.01 -24.87
C ILE A 7 22.93 26.51 -24.66
N LEU A 8 24.19 26.13 -24.47
CA LEU A 8 24.54 24.81 -23.95
C LEU A 8 24.18 24.79 -22.45
N SER A 9 23.17 24.02 -22.07
CA SER A 9 22.95 23.66 -20.67
C SER A 9 24.06 22.71 -20.22
N ALA A 10 24.99 23.20 -19.41
CA ALA A 10 25.96 22.34 -18.75
C ALA A 10 25.24 21.49 -17.71
N ALA A 11 25.14 20.17 -17.95
CA ALA A 11 24.79 19.21 -16.93
C ALA A 11 25.89 19.23 -15.86
N ALA A 12 25.54 19.65 -14.65
CA ALA A 12 26.43 19.55 -13.50
C ALA A 12 26.49 18.08 -13.08
N SER A 13 27.50 17.35 -13.58
CA SER A 13 27.87 16.04 -13.05
C SER A 13 28.45 16.23 -11.65
N VAL A 14 27.62 16.05 -10.63
CA VAL A 14 28.09 15.86 -9.26
C VAL A 14 28.72 14.48 -9.20
N ALA A 15 30.05 14.43 -9.25
CA ALA A 15 30.79 13.21 -8.95
C ALA A 15 30.63 12.91 -7.46
N PHE A 16 29.74 11.96 -7.13
CA PHE A 16 29.71 11.39 -5.79
C PHE A 16 30.99 10.58 -5.58
N VAL A 17 31.81 11.02 -4.64
CA VAL A 17 32.88 10.20 -4.08
C VAL A 17 32.19 9.02 -3.39
N SER A 18 32.32 7.81 -3.96
CA SER A 18 31.84 6.59 -3.32
C SER A 18 32.74 6.29 -2.12
N VAL A 19 32.40 6.84 -0.96
CA VAL A 19 32.74 6.13 0.28
C VAL A 19 31.97 4.82 0.18
N ALA A 20 32.68 3.68 0.21
CA ALA A 20 32.02 2.39 0.30
C ALA A 20 31.19 2.38 1.59
N ALA A 21 29.90 2.67 1.47
CA ALA A 21 28.97 2.51 2.58
C ALA A 21 28.99 1.03 2.95
N ALA A 22 29.13 0.73 4.24
CA ALA A 22 29.00 -0.64 4.71
C ALA A 22 27.61 -1.18 4.31
N ASP A 23 27.55 -2.46 3.95
CA ASP A 23 26.29 -3.14 3.67
C ASP A 23 25.30 -2.94 4.84
N VAL A 24 24.01 -2.80 4.52
CA VAL A 24 22.97 -2.66 5.55
C VAL A 24 22.91 -3.96 6.37
N PRO A 25 23.00 -3.93 7.71
CA PRO A 25 23.09 -5.13 8.53
C PRO A 25 21.79 -5.94 8.54
N PHE A 26 21.93 -7.26 8.57
CA PHE A 26 20.80 -8.18 8.72
C PHE A 26 20.42 -8.37 10.19
N GLN A 27 19.11 -8.43 10.44
CA GLN A 27 18.53 -8.74 11.73
C GLN A 27 17.63 -9.97 11.60
N GLN A 28 17.89 -10.99 12.41
CA GLN A 28 17.13 -12.24 12.38
C GLN A 28 15.77 -12.06 13.06
N LEU A 29 14.71 -12.58 12.43
CA LEU A 29 13.40 -12.75 13.06
C LEU A 29 13.38 -14.07 13.83
N ALA A 30 12.63 -14.09 14.94
CA ALA A 30 12.40 -15.32 15.68
C ALA A 30 11.60 -16.34 14.83
N ASP A 31 11.92 -17.62 14.98
CA ASP A 31 11.21 -18.74 14.37
C ASP A 31 11.05 -19.88 15.39
N PHE A 32 10.58 -21.05 14.95
CA PHE A 32 10.47 -22.25 15.79
C PHE A 32 11.74 -23.14 15.72
N GLY A 33 12.90 -22.58 15.33
CA GLY A 33 14.18 -23.28 15.22
C GLY A 33 14.38 -24.08 13.92
N LEU A 34 13.40 -24.06 13.02
CA LEU A 34 13.41 -24.80 11.75
C LEU A 34 13.53 -23.90 10.52
N GLY A 35 13.57 -22.58 10.70
CA GLY A 35 13.58 -21.61 9.62
C GLY A 35 12.19 -21.13 9.19
N GLY A 36 12.20 -20.10 8.36
CA GLY A 36 10.98 -19.47 7.84
C GLY A 36 11.27 -18.44 6.76
N SER A 37 10.20 -17.78 6.31
CA SER A 37 10.22 -16.76 5.28
C SER A 37 9.16 -15.69 5.59
N PRO A 38 9.56 -14.46 5.96
CA PRO A 38 8.65 -13.31 5.94
C PRO A 38 8.34 -12.92 4.49
N PHE A 39 7.16 -12.37 4.22
CA PHE A 39 6.74 -11.95 2.88
C PHE A 39 6.33 -10.48 2.82
N ASP A 40 5.74 -9.93 3.89
CA ASP A 40 5.26 -8.54 3.86
C ASP A 40 5.19 -7.92 5.26
N VAL A 41 5.09 -6.58 5.31
CA VAL A 41 4.94 -5.78 6.52
C VAL A 41 3.95 -4.65 6.31
N ASN A 42 3.15 -4.36 7.33
CA ASN A 42 2.34 -3.14 7.31
C ASN A 42 3.05 -1.96 7.99
N SER A 43 2.43 -0.78 7.90
CA SER A 43 2.93 0.47 8.48
C SER A 43 3.22 0.43 9.99
N SER A 44 2.54 -0.44 10.74
CA SER A 44 2.78 -0.61 12.18
C SER A 44 3.99 -1.49 12.51
N GLY A 45 4.62 -2.11 11.50
CA GLY A 45 5.72 -3.05 11.68
C GLY A 45 5.29 -4.48 11.99
N ARG A 46 4.01 -4.83 11.79
CA ARG A 46 3.54 -6.22 11.84
C ARG A 46 3.95 -6.92 10.55
N ILE A 47 4.61 -8.06 10.69
CA ILE A 47 5.18 -8.83 9.58
C ILE A 47 4.38 -10.11 9.41
N VAL A 48 4.16 -10.55 8.18
CA VAL A 48 3.50 -11.82 7.87
C VAL A 48 4.41 -12.72 7.04
N GLY A 49 4.18 -14.03 7.14
CA GLY A 49 5.01 -15.00 6.43
C GLY A 49 4.61 -16.44 6.66
N GLY A 50 5.56 -17.35 6.47
CA GLY A 50 5.46 -18.74 6.87
C GLY A 50 6.67 -19.22 7.66
N VAL A 51 6.44 -20.07 8.65
CA VAL A 51 7.50 -20.70 9.47
C VAL A 51 7.37 -22.21 9.38
N ARG A 52 8.52 -22.89 9.35
CA ARG A 52 8.56 -24.35 9.35
C ARG A 52 8.18 -24.91 10.71
N VAL A 53 7.44 -26.01 10.69
CA VAL A 53 7.04 -26.77 11.88
C VAL A 53 7.39 -28.24 11.69
N ASP A 54 7.55 -28.96 12.79
CA ASP A 54 7.64 -30.42 12.76
C ASP A 54 6.25 -31.01 12.47
N GLY A 55 6.19 -32.09 11.69
CA GLY A 55 4.96 -32.83 11.42
C GLY A 55 4.71 -33.09 9.93
N SER A 56 3.44 -33.35 9.59
CA SER A 56 3.02 -33.61 8.20
C SER A 56 2.87 -32.36 7.35
N THR A 57 2.77 -31.18 7.97
CA THR A 57 2.70 -29.88 7.29
C THR A 57 4.05 -29.18 7.38
N SER A 58 4.64 -28.81 6.24
CA SER A 58 6.01 -28.26 6.23
C SER A 58 6.08 -26.79 6.67
N TYR A 59 4.98 -26.03 6.52
CA TYR A 59 4.89 -24.60 6.82
C TYR A 59 3.51 -24.24 7.35
N VAL A 60 3.49 -23.29 8.30
CA VAL A 60 2.26 -22.66 8.78
C VAL A 60 2.32 -21.15 8.56
N PRO A 61 1.18 -20.50 8.23
CA PRO A 61 1.11 -19.05 8.12
C PRO A 61 1.29 -18.42 9.51
N VAL A 62 2.07 -17.36 9.58
CA VAL A 62 2.37 -16.68 10.85
C VAL A 62 2.31 -15.16 10.72
N VAL A 63 2.18 -14.52 11.88
CA VAL A 63 2.36 -13.08 12.07
C VAL A 63 3.38 -12.83 13.18
N TRP A 64 4.30 -11.90 12.94
CA TRP A 64 5.12 -11.29 13.99
C TRP A 64 4.51 -9.94 14.35
N ALA A 65 4.17 -9.73 15.62
CA ALA A 65 3.57 -8.47 16.07
C ALA A 65 4.53 -7.27 15.98
N SER A 66 5.83 -7.54 15.99
CA SER A 66 6.91 -6.60 15.75
C SER A 66 8.15 -7.36 15.27
N PRO A 67 9.20 -6.69 14.77
CA PRO A 67 10.45 -7.34 14.36
C PRO A 67 11.18 -8.09 15.49
N SER A 68 10.84 -7.82 16.76
CA SER A 68 11.42 -8.50 17.94
C SER A 68 10.48 -9.53 18.58
N ALA A 69 9.24 -9.65 18.09
CA ALA A 69 8.26 -10.58 18.61
C ALA A 69 8.55 -12.02 18.15
N SER A 70 8.05 -12.99 18.90
CA SER A 70 7.95 -14.38 18.43
C SER A 70 6.78 -14.52 17.44
N PRO A 71 6.88 -15.42 16.44
CA PRO A 71 5.79 -15.65 15.49
C PRO A 71 4.58 -16.28 16.19
N ALA A 72 3.39 -15.74 15.89
CA ALA A 72 2.12 -16.34 16.24
C ALA A 72 1.51 -17.01 15.00
N VAL A 73 1.04 -18.25 15.15
CA VAL A 73 0.42 -19.02 14.06
C VAL A 73 -0.98 -18.48 13.77
N LEU A 74 -1.26 -18.18 12.51
CA LEU A 74 -2.60 -17.82 12.05
C LEU A 74 -3.47 -19.08 11.95
N PRO A 75 -4.80 -18.98 12.21
CA PRO A 75 -5.70 -20.13 12.08
C PRO A 75 -5.60 -20.74 10.69
N ASN A 76 -5.35 -22.05 10.61
CA ASN A 76 -5.19 -22.77 9.36
C ASN A 76 -5.63 -24.23 9.49
N VAL A 77 -5.90 -24.90 8.37
CA VAL A 77 -6.33 -26.31 8.36
C VAL A 77 -5.16 -27.24 8.03
N ASN A 78 -4.43 -26.98 6.94
CA ASN A 78 -3.37 -27.87 6.45
C ASN A 78 -2.00 -27.19 6.40
N GLY A 79 -1.79 -26.08 7.10
CA GLY A 79 -0.63 -25.21 6.88
C GLY A 79 -0.77 -24.34 5.63
N GLY A 80 0.25 -23.55 5.35
CA GLY A 80 0.23 -22.55 4.29
C GLY A 80 1.17 -21.38 4.54
N TYR A 81 0.88 -20.26 3.87
CA TYR A 81 1.65 -19.02 3.94
C TYR A 81 0.72 -17.80 3.99
N ALA A 82 1.13 -16.78 4.73
CA ALA A 82 0.55 -15.44 4.65
C ALA A 82 1.47 -14.56 3.79
N TYR A 83 0.95 -14.01 2.70
CA TYR A 83 1.73 -13.32 1.67
C TYR A 83 1.72 -11.80 1.80
N ALA A 84 0.60 -11.19 2.20
CA ALA A 84 0.46 -9.75 2.27
C ALA A 84 -0.41 -9.29 3.45
N ILE A 85 -0.19 -8.06 3.91
CA ILE A 85 -0.91 -7.42 5.01
C ILE A 85 -1.16 -5.93 4.75
N ASN A 86 -2.38 -5.44 4.91
CA ASN A 86 -2.68 -4.00 4.81
C ASN A 86 -2.51 -3.26 6.16
N SER A 87 -2.64 -1.94 6.17
CA SER A 87 -2.53 -1.13 7.40
C SER A 87 -3.66 -1.37 8.40
N ASN A 88 -4.82 -1.88 7.95
CA ASN A 88 -5.90 -2.32 8.84
C ASN A 88 -5.56 -3.64 9.57
N GLY A 89 -4.57 -4.39 9.08
CA GLY A 89 -4.17 -5.67 9.65
C GLY A 89 -4.90 -6.88 9.07
N ASP A 90 -5.62 -6.69 7.96
CA ASP A 90 -6.12 -7.79 7.14
C ASP A 90 -4.95 -8.46 6.43
N ILE A 91 -4.93 -9.78 6.45
CA ILE A 91 -3.84 -10.59 5.92
C ILE A 91 -4.40 -11.50 4.84
N VAL A 92 -3.71 -11.63 3.71
CA VAL A 92 -4.06 -12.63 2.68
C VAL A 92 -2.94 -13.61 2.45
N GLY A 93 -3.31 -14.79 1.96
CA GLY A 93 -2.36 -15.85 1.69
C GLY A 93 -2.98 -17.08 1.08
N SER A 94 -2.31 -18.21 1.23
CA SER A 94 -2.78 -19.48 0.70
C SER A 94 -2.47 -20.63 1.63
N GLU A 95 -3.47 -21.49 1.82
CA GLU A 95 -3.32 -22.75 2.53
C GLU A 95 -3.08 -23.91 1.55
N PHE A 96 -2.49 -24.98 2.07
CA PHE A 96 -2.35 -26.21 1.30
C PHE A 96 -3.70 -26.92 1.17
N GLN A 97 -3.97 -27.48 -0.01
CA GLN A 97 -5.09 -28.40 -0.18
C GLN A 97 -4.80 -29.72 0.54
N GLN A 98 -5.85 -30.36 1.08
CA GLN A 98 -5.72 -31.69 1.70
C GLN A 98 -5.30 -32.75 0.67
N SER A 99 -5.80 -32.62 -0.55
CA SER A 99 -5.45 -33.43 -1.71
C SER A 99 -5.50 -32.54 -2.94
N GLY A 100 -4.35 -32.32 -3.56
CA GLY A 100 -4.22 -31.43 -4.71
C GLY A 100 -2.83 -30.82 -4.78
N ILE A 101 -2.59 -30.05 -5.84
CA ILE A 101 -1.31 -29.37 -6.08
C ILE A 101 -1.41 -27.85 -6.00
N TYR A 102 -2.63 -27.33 -5.82
CA TYR A 102 -2.91 -25.90 -5.79
C TYR A 102 -3.11 -25.41 -4.35
N GLY A 103 -3.25 -24.09 -4.20
CA GLY A 103 -3.58 -23.45 -2.93
C GLY A 103 -5.08 -23.33 -2.71
N VAL A 104 -5.44 -23.03 -1.46
CA VAL A 104 -6.74 -22.47 -1.09
C VAL A 104 -6.51 -21.01 -0.73
N PRO A 105 -7.09 -20.03 -1.44
CA PRO A 105 -6.90 -18.61 -1.14
C PRO A 105 -7.65 -18.26 0.16
N VAL A 106 -6.98 -17.58 1.08
CA VAL A 106 -7.51 -17.26 2.41
C VAL A 106 -7.27 -15.80 2.76
N LEU A 107 -8.24 -15.21 3.44
CA LEU A 107 -8.20 -13.91 4.09
C LEU A 107 -8.31 -14.12 5.60
N TRP A 108 -7.42 -13.52 6.38
CA TRP A 108 -7.54 -13.40 7.83
C TRP A 108 -7.87 -11.96 8.21
N VAL A 109 -9.07 -11.74 8.70
CA VAL A 109 -9.51 -10.42 9.18
C VAL A 109 -9.06 -10.25 10.64
N ASP A 110 -8.45 -9.10 10.93
CA ASP A 110 -7.82 -8.80 12.22
C ASP A 110 -6.82 -9.87 12.71
N GLY A 111 -6.27 -10.67 11.78
CA GLY A 111 -5.37 -11.78 12.08
C GLY A 111 -6.00 -12.95 12.86
N SER A 112 -7.33 -13.06 12.93
CA SER A 112 -8.00 -14.11 13.71
C SER A 112 -9.22 -14.74 13.03
N ASP A 113 -10.00 -13.97 12.26
CA ASP A 113 -11.14 -14.52 11.52
C ASP A 113 -10.70 -15.04 10.15
N ARG A 114 -10.70 -16.36 9.99
CA ARG A 114 -10.24 -17.06 8.79
C ARG A 114 -11.39 -17.24 7.80
N VAL A 115 -11.26 -16.62 6.63
CA VAL A 115 -12.23 -16.66 5.54
C VAL A 115 -11.60 -17.28 4.30
N VAL A 116 -12.18 -18.36 3.80
CA VAL A 116 -11.80 -18.92 2.48
C VAL A 116 -12.39 -18.04 1.39
N LEU A 117 -11.54 -17.61 0.46
CA LEU A 117 -11.98 -16.82 -0.69
C LEU A 117 -12.49 -17.77 -1.80
N PRO A 118 -13.54 -17.39 -2.54
CA PRO A 118 -14.09 -18.22 -3.61
C PRO A 118 -13.09 -18.41 -4.76
N ASP A 119 -13.07 -19.60 -5.35
CA ASP A 119 -12.29 -19.95 -6.54
C ASP A 119 -13.21 -20.58 -7.63
N LEU A 120 -12.61 -21.18 -8.66
CA LEU A 120 -13.34 -21.83 -9.75
C LEU A 120 -13.47 -23.36 -9.58
N GLY A 121 -13.18 -23.89 -8.39
CA GLY A 121 -13.31 -25.30 -8.03
C GLY A 121 -12.01 -26.10 -7.98
N GLU A 122 -10.90 -25.57 -8.51
CA GLU A 122 -9.58 -26.24 -8.49
C GLU A 122 -8.62 -25.67 -7.44
N GLY A 123 -8.87 -24.46 -6.92
CA GLY A 123 -7.96 -23.74 -6.04
C GLY A 123 -7.53 -22.37 -6.58
N GLY A 124 -6.64 -21.73 -5.84
CA GLY A 124 -6.10 -20.41 -6.16
C GLY A 124 -5.12 -19.89 -5.11
N TYR A 125 -4.64 -18.68 -5.34
CA TYR A 125 -3.69 -17.98 -4.49
C TYR A 125 -4.11 -16.52 -4.34
N ALA A 126 -4.20 -16.03 -3.11
CA ALA A 126 -4.35 -14.61 -2.81
C ALA A 126 -2.99 -14.05 -2.39
N VAL A 127 -2.46 -13.08 -3.14
CA VAL A 127 -1.03 -12.72 -3.08
C VAL A 127 -0.75 -11.29 -2.61
N ASP A 128 -1.69 -10.36 -2.81
CA ASP A 128 -1.56 -8.96 -2.37
C ASP A 128 -2.94 -8.40 -1.96
N ILE A 129 -2.94 -7.36 -1.13
CA ILE A 129 -4.13 -6.66 -0.64
C ILE A 129 -3.84 -5.17 -0.50
N ASN A 130 -4.78 -4.31 -0.93
CA ASN A 130 -4.65 -2.87 -0.73
C ASN A 130 -5.43 -2.36 0.51
N GLU A 131 -5.29 -1.07 0.80
CA GLU A 131 -5.91 -0.40 1.95
C GLU A 131 -7.45 -0.31 1.86
N SER A 132 -8.02 -0.56 0.68
CA SER A 132 -9.47 -0.69 0.50
C SER A 132 -9.98 -2.14 0.68
N GLY A 133 -9.10 -3.09 0.98
CA GLY A 133 -9.44 -4.49 1.16
C GLY A 133 -9.66 -5.26 -0.15
N VAL A 134 -9.25 -4.70 -1.29
CA VAL A 134 -9.24 -5.43 -2.56
C VAL A 134 -8.07 -6.40 -2.52
N VAL A 135 -8.38 -7.69 -2.60
CA VAL A 135 -7.41 -8.78 -2.65
C VAL A 135 -7.18 -9.14 -4.12
N ILE A 136 -5.94 -9.46 -4.49
CA ILE A 136 -5.61 -9.93 -5.85
C ILE A 136 -4.81 -11.23 -5.80
N GLY A 137 -4.78 -11.92 -6.93
CA GLY A 137 -3.96 -13.11 -7.12
C GLY A 137 -4.39 -13.92 -8.32
N GLN A 138 -4.46 -15.24 -8.17
CA GLN A 138 -4.83 -16.13 -9.27
C GLN A 138 -5.80 -17.22 -8.83
N VAL A 139 -6.68 -17.63 -9.75
CA VAL A 139 -7.53 -18.81 -9.62
C VAL A 139 -7.21 -19.81 -10.71
N ILE A 140 -7.48 -21.09 -10.45
CA ILE A 140 -7.15 -22.17 -11.37
C ILE A 140 -8.38 -22.69 -12.11
N SER A 141 -8.25 -22.89 -13.42
CA SER A 141 -9.28 -23.51 -14.26
C SER A 141 -8.66 -24.34 -15.38
N GLY A 142 -8.96 -25.64 -15.41
CA GLY A 142 -8.34 -26.59 -16.33
C GLY A 142 -6.82 -26.64 -16.19
N GLY A 143 -6.31 -26.44 -14.96
CA GLY A 143 -4.88 -26.30 -14.66
C GLY A 143 -4.21 -25.00 -15.10
N ASN A 144 -4.96 -24.04 -15.64
CA ASN A 144 -4.44 -22.73 -16.07
C ASN A 144 -4.58 -21.68 -14.98
N TYR A 145 -3.61 -20.78 -14.88
CA TYR A 145 -3.60 -19.67 -13.96
C TYR A 145 -4.29 -18.46 -14.58
N LEU A 146 -5.36 -17.99 -13.93
CA LEU A 146 -6.11 -16.81 -14.34
C LEU A 146 -5.97 -15.74 -13.27
N ALA A 147 -5.48 -14.56 -13.64
CA ALA A 147 -5.42 -13.40 -12.78
C ALA A 147 -6.84 -13.06 -12.27
N ALA A 148 -6.95 -12.77 -10.98
CA ALA A 148 -8.22 -12.51 -10.34
C ALA A 148 -8.08 -11.44 -9.24
N ARG A 149 -9.22 -10.85 -8.89
CA ARG A 149 -9.38 -10.04 -7.69
C ARG A 149 -10.59 -10.48 -6.89
N TRP A 150 -10.57 -10.19 -5.59
CA TRP A 150 -11.73 -10.31 -4.72
C TRP A 150 -12.08 -8.94 -4.18
N VAL A 151 -13.28 -8.46 -4.53
CA VAL A 151 -13.85 -7.21 -4.05
C VAL A 151 -15.02 -7.56 -3.15
N ASN A 152 -15.00 -7.12 -1.89
CA ASN A 152 -16.00 -7.54 -0.90
C ASN A 152 -16.15 -9.07 -0.82
N ARG A 153 -15.02 -9.79 -0.92
CA ARG A 153 -14.93 -11.26 -0.91
C ARG A 153 -15.60 -11.95 -2.11
N GLN A 154 -16.05 -11.21 -3.12
CA GLN A 154 -16.58 -11.77 -4.36
C GLN A 154 -15.47 -11.89 -5.39
N LEU A 155 -15.35 -13.05 -6.02
CA LEU A 155 -14.36 -13.34 -7.06
C LEU A 155 -14.72 -12.62 -8.37
N GLU A 156 -13.73 -11.98 -8.96
CA GLU A 156 -13.74 -11.46 -10.33
C GLU A 156 -12.48 -11.94 -11.04
N VAL A 157 -12.66 -12.64 -12.17
CA VAL A 157 -11.55 -13.03 -13.06
C VAL A 157 -11.21 -11.83 -13.95
N LEU A 158 -9.94 -11.44 -13.97
CA LEU A 158 -9.47 -10.27 -14.71
C LEU A 158 -9.29 -10.59 -16.20
N ALA A 159 -9.41 -9.56 -17.03
CA ALA A 159 -9.25 -9.68 -18.47
C ALA A 159 -7.85 -10.18 -18.85
N VAL A 160 -7.75 -10.96 -19.93
CA VAL A 160 -6.48 -11.43 -20.50
C VAL A 160 -6.16 -10.54 -21.71
N PRO A 161 -4.95 -9.98 -21.82
CA PRO A 161 -4.59 -9.17 -22.98
C PRO A 161 -4.44 -10.05 -24.22
N GLU A 162 -4.48 -9.45 -25.40
CA GLU A 162 -4.09 -10.14 -26.63
C GLU A 162 -2.63 -10.62 -26.50
N PHE A 163 -2.45 -11.93 -26.46
CA PHE A 163 -1.14 -12.56 -26.23
C PHE A 163 -1.10 -13.94 -26.87
N GLU A 164 -0.10 -14.19 -27.71
CA GLU A 164 0.05 -15.45 -28.42
C GLU A 164 1.18 -16.29 -27.82
N THR A 165 0.93 -17.60 -27.67
CA THR A 165 1.92 -18.58 -27.22
C THR A 165 1.96 -19.75 -28.20
N PRO A 166 3.10 -20.44 -28.35
CA PRO A 166 3.22 -21.54 -29.31
C PRO A 166 2.23 -22.70 -29.08
N ASP A 167 1.80 -22.91 -27.84
CA ASP A 167 0.86 -23.96 -27.43
C ASP A 167 -0.59 -23.45 -27.26
N GLY A 168 -0.82 -22.15 -27.44
CA GLY A 168 -2.12 -21.50 -27.20
C GLY A 168 -2.52 -21.40 -25.72
N ILE A 169 -1.66 -21.84 -24.79
CA ILE A 169 -1.90 -21.76 -23.35
C ILE A 169 -1.33 -20.45 -22.82
N VAL A 170 -2.20 -19.63 -22.23
CA VAL A 170 -1.85 -18.34 -21.65
C VAL A 170 -2.18 -18.34 -20.16
N TRP A 171 -1.17 -18.04 -19.35
CA TRP A 171 -1.33 -17.81 -17.92
C TRP A 171 -1.25 -16.32 -17.63
N THR A 172 -2.16 -15.84 -16.78
CA THR A 172 -2.13 -14.47 -16.25
C THR A 172 -1.97 -14.51 -14.74
N LEU A 173 -1.05 -13.70 -14.23
CA LEU A 173 -0.71 -13.62 -12.82
C LEU A 173 -0.87 -12.17 -12.36
N ALA A 174 -1.82 -11.87 -11.47
CA ALA A 174 -1.85 -10.59 -10.76
C ALA A 174 -0.84 -10.66 -9.60
N ASN A 175 0.12 -9.74 -9.55
CA ASN A 175 1.24 -9.80 -8.60
C ASN A 175 1.20 -8.69 -7.54
N SER A 176 0.65 -7.52 -7.87
CA SER A 176 0.52 -6.44 -6.90
C SER A 176 -0.59 -5.44 -7.23
N VAL A 177 -1.18 -4.79 -6.23
CA VAL A 177 -2.27 -3.82 -6.36
C VAL A 177 -2.03 -2.55 -5.54
N ASN A 178 -2.02 -1.36 -6.15
CA ASN A 178 -1.83 -0.12 -5.40
C ASN A 178 -3.11 0.37 -4.69
N SER A 179 -2.99 1.46 -3.94
CA SER A 179 -4.12 2.02 -3.16
C SER A 179 -5.25 2.59 -4.03
N SER A 180 -4.98 2.88 -5.31
CA SER A 180 -6.00 3.26 -6.30
C SER A 180 -6.68 2.05 -6.97
N GLY A 181 -6.31 0.81 -6.60
CA GLY A 181 -6.88 -0.41 -7.16
C GLY A 181 -6.29 -0.82 -8.52
N ILE A 182 -5.20 -0.18 -8.94
CA ILE A 182 -4.49 -0.54 -10.17
C ILE A 182 -3.60 -1.74 -9.90
N ILE A 183 -3.70 -2.75 -10.77
CA ILE A 183 -3.03 -4.03 -10.59
C ILE A 183 -1.92 -4.16 -11.62
N THR A 184 -0.77 -4.70 -11.22
CA THR A 184 0.26 -5.16 -12.16
C THR A 184 0.47 -6.65 -12.05
N GLY A 185 1.02 -7.24 -13.11
CA GLY A 185 1.26 -8.65 -13.17
C GLY A 185 2.05 -9.10 -14.38
N THR A 186 1.90 -10.37 -14.70
CA THR A 186 2.60 -11.01 -15.82
C THR A 186 1.63 -11.85 -16.64
N VAL A 187 1.67 -11.70 -17.96
CA VAL A 187 1.12 -12.68 -18.91
C VAL A 187 2.26 -13.53 -19.46
N ARG A 188 2.06 -14.85 -19.59
CA ARG A 188 3.09 -15.76 -20.09
C ARG A 188 2.53 -17.06 -20.67
N GLY A 189 3.34 -17.75 -21.47
CA GLY A 189 3.08 -19.14 -21.86
C GLY A 189 3.38 -20.16 -20.75
N MET A 190 2.85 -21.38 -20.91
CA MET A 190 3.05 -22.50 -19.97
C MET A 190 4.43 -23.18 -20.12
N ALA A 191 4.97 -23.27 -21.35
CA ALA A 191 6.15 -24.09 -21.64
C ALA A 191 7.45 -23.64 -20.94
N GLY A 192 8.11 -24.58 -20.24
CA GLY A 192 9.53 -24.56 -19.85
C GLY A 192 9.98 -23.41 -18.93
N SER A 193 10.24 -22.25 -19.52
CA SER A 193 10.82 -21.04 -18.91
C SER A 193 9.79 -19.97 -18.55
N GLY A 194 8.52 -20.17 -18.90
CA GLY A 194 7.49 -19.14 -18.80
C GLY A 194 7.68 -18.02 -19.80
N THR A 195 8.10 -18.37 -21.02
CA THR A 195 8.30 -17.47 -22.16
C THR A 195 7.46 -17.94 -23.36
N PRO A 196 6.97 -17.04 -24.24
CA PRO A 196 7.07 -15.58 -24.15
C PRO A 196 6.37 -15.04 -22.90
N SER A 197 6.82 -13.88 -22.40
CA SER A 197 6.18 -13.18 -21.28
C SER A 197 6.18 -11.67 -21.48
N ALA A 198 5.18 -11.02 -20.89
CA ALA A 198 5.13 -9.56 -20.81
C ALA A 198 4.59 -9.11 -19.45
N ALA A 199 5.06 -7.96 -18.99
CA ALA A 199 4.45 -7.23 -17.90
C ALA A 199 3.10 -6.64 -18.35
N VAL A 200 2.10 -6.71 -17.48
CA VAL A 200 0.74 -6.25 -17.76
C VAL A 200 0.21 -5.38 -16.64
N ARG A 201 -0.75 -4.53 -16.97
CA ARG A 201 -1.45 -3.65 -16.03
C ARG A 201 -2.95 -3.81 -16.21
N TRP A 202 -3.69 -3.89 -15.11
CA TRP A 202 -5.13 -3.70 -15.08
C TRP A 202 -5.47 -2.37 -14.41
N ASP A 203 -6.36 -1.59 -15.01
CA ASP A 203 -6.94 -0.41 -14.36
C ASP A 203 -7.98 -0.82 -13.29
N ALA A 204 -8.55 0.18 -12.60
CA ALA A 204 -9.51 -0.06 -11.53
C ALA A 204 -10.80 -0.71 -12.06
N GLU A 205 -11.13 -0.49 -13.33
CA GLU A 205 -12.27 -1.08 -14.02
C GLU A 205 -12.00 -2.51 -14.50
N GLY A 206 -10.75 -2.98 -14.47
CA GLY A 206 -10.34 -4.33 -14.87
C GLY A 206 -9.91 -4.45 -16.34
N ASN A 207 -9.79 -3.34 -17.08
CA ASN A 207 -9.24 -3.36 -18.44
C ASN A 207 -7.74 -3.61 -18.39
N VAL A 208 -7.25 -4.43 -19.32
CA VAL A 208 -5.86 -4.88 -19.34
C VAL A 208 -5.07 -4.29 -20.50
N SER A 209 -3.81 -3.95 -20.25
CA SER A 209 -2.84 -3.56 -21.28
C SER A 209 -1.45 -4.13 -20.99
N ILE A 210 -0.66 -4.33 -22.04
CA ILE A 210 0.77 -4.62 -21.90
C ILE A 210 1.47 -3.34 -21.41
N VAL A 211 2.37 -3.48 -20.44
CA VAL A 211 3.22 -2.37 -19.97
C VAL A 211 4.27 -2.10 -21.04
N PRO A 212 4.26 -0.92 -21.69
CA PRO A 212 5.17 -0.63 -22.79
C PRO A 212 6.59 -0.49 -22.25
N SER A 213 7.52 -1.24 -22.84
CA SER A 213 8.94 -1.13 -22.52
C SER A 213 9.79 -1.60 -23.70
N GLU A 214 11.02 -1.11 -23.79
CA GLU A 214 12.05 -1.60 -24.73
C GLU A 214 12.70 -2.92 -24.25
N GLY A 215 12.19 -3.51 -23.17
CA GLY A 215 12.73 -4.73 -22.57
C GLY A 215 12.16 -5.99 -23.20
N GLU A 216 12.99 -7.02 -23.33
CA GLU A 216 12.57 -8.33 -23.79
C GLU A 216 12.14 -9.21 -22.60
N GLU A 217 11.15 -10.08 -22.83
CA GLU A 217 10.62 -11.07 -21.86
C GLU A 217 10.26 -10.47 -20.49
N THR A 218 9.53 -9.35 -20.49
CA THR A 218 9.25 -8.61 -19.27
C THR A 218 8.26 -9.32 -18.35
N LYS A 219 8.38 -9.05 -17.05
CA LYS A 219 7.49 -9.58 -15.99
C LYS A 219 7.19 -8.46 -15.01
N GLY A 220 5.91 -8.15 -14.79
CA GLY A 220 5.49 -7.17 -13.80
C GLY A 220 5.62 -7.74 -12.39
N VAL A 221 6.27 -7.00 -11.50
CA VAL A 221 6.62 -7.43 -10.15
C VAL A 221 5.73 -6.75 -9.12
N SER A 222 5.76 -5.42 -9.09
CA SER A 222 5.07 -4.61 -8.09
C SER A 222 4.67 -3.25 -8.68
N ILE A 223 3.73 -2.56 -8.05
CA ILE A 223 3.23 -1.25 -8.46
C ILE A 223 3.24 -0.28 -7.28
N ASP A 224 3.75 0.93 -7.50
CA ASP A 224 3.69 2.01 -6.52
C ASP A 224 2.37 2.79 -6.60
N ASN A 225 2.17 3.75 -5.69
CA ASN A 225 0.97 4.57 -5.68
C ASN A 225 0.91 5.66 -6.75
N GLU A 226 2.03 6.00 -7.38
CA GLU A 226 2.05 6.89 -8.55
C GLU A 226 1.67 6.14 -9.83
N GLY A 227 1.62 4.80 -9.77
CA GLY A 227 1.28 3.92 -10.88
C GLY A 227 2.49 3.43 -11.67
N GLY A 228 3.70 3.67 -11.16
CA GLY A 228 4.95 3.11 -11.66
C GLY A 228 4.98 1.60 -11.47
N VAL A 229 5.21 0.87 -12.57
CA VAL A 229 5.30 -0.59 -12.56
C VAL A 229 6.76 -1.02 -12.53
N LEU A 230 7.16 -1.70 -11.47
CA LEU A 230 8.43 -2.39 -11.41
C LEU A 230 8.35 -3.65 -12.27
N ILE A 231 9.24 -3.76 -13.25
CA ILE A 231 9.38 -4.93 -14.12
C ILE A 231 10.77 -5.52 -14.03
N ASN A 232 10.89 -6.83 -14.25
CA ASN A 232 12.16 -7.45 -14.63
C ASN A 232 12.14 -7.77 -16.13
N GLY A 233 13.27 -7.61 -16.79
CA GLY A 233 13.44 -7.98 -18.19
C GLY A 233 14.90 -7.94 -18.60
N TYR A 234 15.13 -8.00 -19.91
CA TYR A 234 16.45 -7.85 -20.51
C TYR A 234 16.53 -6.52 -21.27
N PHE A 235 17.53 -5.69 -20.94
CA PHE A 235 17.67 -4.32 -21.44
C PHE A 235 19.07 -4.05 -22.02
N GLY A 236 19.12 -3.14 -23.01
CA GLY A 236 20.37 -2.60 -23.57
C GLY A 236 21.06 -3.47 -24.61
N SER A 237 22.28 -3.05 -25.01
CA SER A 237 23.13 -3.77 -25.97
C SER A 237 24.59 -3.78 -25.47
N PRO A 238 25.18 -4.96 -25.13
CA PRO A 238 24.53 -6.27 -25.11
C PRO A 238 23.42 -6.34 -24.06
N SER A 239 22.40 -7.14 -24.33
CA SER A 239 21.23 -7.24 -23.44
C SER A 239 21.62 -7.85 -22.09
N ARG A 240 21.19 -7.20 -21.00
CA ARG A 240 21.48 -7.62 -19.62
C ARG A 240 20.21 -7.67 -18.80
N ARG A 241 20.16 -8.62 -17.87
CA ARG A 241 19.05 -8.72 -16.92
C ARG A 241 19.11 -7.54 -15.95
N ALA A 242 18.04 -6.77 -15.89
CA ALA A 242 17.91 -5.67 -14.95
C ALA A 242 16.45 -5.46 -14.56
N PRO A 243 16.19 -4.93 -13.36
CA PRO A 243 14.90 -4.36 -13.04
C PRO A 243 14.76 -2.96 -13.63
N ALA A 244 13.54 -2.57 -13.99
CA ALA A 244 13.21 -1.23 -14.45
C ALA A 244 11.87 -0.76 -13.87
N LEU A 245 11.75 0.54 -13.65
CA LEU A 245 10.50 1.18 -13.27
C LEU A 245 9.90 1.84 -14.51
N VAL A 246 8.72 1.39 -14.93
CA VAL A 246 7.97 1.97 -16.05
C VAL A 246 6.89 2.89 -15.50
N GLN A 247 6.98 4.17 -15.79
CA GLN A 247 6.03 5.17 -15.34
C GLN A 247 4.73 5.15 -16.15
N PRO A 248 3.62 5.72 -15.64
CA PRO A 248 2.36 5.80 -16.37
C PRO A 248 2.45 6.52 -17.73
N ASP A 249 3.42 7.42 -17.90
CA ASP A 249 3.69 8.12 -19.17
C ASP A 249 4.50 7.28 -20.17
N GLY A 250 4.87 6.05 -19.80
CA GLY A 250 5.67 5.12 -20.61
C GLY A 250 7.18 5.32 -20.47
N SER A 251 7.65 6.28 -19.67
CA SER A 251 9.09 6.43 -19.43
C SER A 251 9.64 5.24 -18.64
N VAL A 252 10.80 4.74 -19.08
CA VAL A 252 11.45 3.55 -18.51
C VAL A 252 12.72 3.99 -17.80
N ASN A 253 12.80 3.74 -16.49
CA ASN A 253 13.99 3.95 -15.68
C ASN A 253 14.59 2.60 -15.28
N VAL A 254 15.63 2.17 -15.97
CA VAL A 254 16.36 0.93 -15.61
C VAL A 254 17.13 1.19 -14.31
N LEU A 255 16.86 0.39 -13.28
CA LEU A 255 17.49 0.55 -11.98
C LEU A 255 18.98 0.23 -12.09
N ALA A 256 19.80 1.03 -11.41
CA ALA A 256 21.25 0.90 -11.48
C ALA A 256 21.69 -0.49 -11.02
N VAL A 257 22.59 -1.12 -11.78
CA VAL A 257 23.29 -2.36 -11.39
C VAL A 257 24.78 -2.14 -11.66
N PRO A 258 25.68 -2.48 -10.71
CA PRO A 258 27.11 -2.30 -10.90
C PRO A 258 27.61 -2.97 -12.18
N ALA A 259 28.38 -2.26 -13.00
CA ALA A 259 28.91 -2.81 -14.27
C ALA A 259 29.84 -4.02 -14.06
N SER A 260 30.41 -4.15 -12.86
CA SER A 260 31.21 -5.29 -12.41
C SER A 260 30.40 -6.56 -12.15
N ASP A 261 29.06 -6.47 -12.07
CA ASP A 261 28.19 -7.65 -12.04
C ASP A 261 27.98 -8.15 -13.48
N PRO A 262 28.50 -9.33 -13.84
CA PRO A 262 28.44 -9.84 -15.20
C PRO A 262 27.07 -10.42 -15.57
N ILE A 263 26.19 -10.68 -14.59
CA ILE A 263 24.89 -11.35 -14.81
C ILE A 263 23.72 -10.37 -14.68
N GLY A 264 23.80 -9.46 -13.70
CA GLY A 264 22.79 -8.46 -13.42
C GLY A 264 22.00 -8.72 -12.13
N ALA A 265 20.94 -7.93 -11.92
CA ALA A 265 20.11 -7.99 -10.72
C ALA A 265 18.65 -8.31 -11.07
N THR A 266 17.89 -8.73 -10.05
CA THR A 266 16.45 -8.98 -10.13
C THR A 266 15.78 -8.30 -8.97
N ALA A 267 14.74 -7.50 -9.23
CA ALA A 267 13.88 -7.01 -8.17
C ALA A 267 12.73 -8.01 -7.94
N LEU A 268 12.42 -8.30 -6.67
CA LEU A 268 11.38 -9.23 -6.28
C LEU A 268 10.14 -8.54 -5.71
N THR A 269 10.28 -7.27 -5.31
CA THR A 269 9.23 -6.51 -4.63
C THR A 269 9.52 -5.02 -4.73
N MET A 270 8.47 -4.20 -4.59
CA MET A 270 8.56 -2.76 -4.39
C MET A 270 7.48 -2.30 -3.41
N SER A 271 7.83 -1.38 -2.51
CA SER A 271 6.87 -0.74 -1.62
C SER A 271 5.99 0.26 -2.37
N ARG A 272 4.90 0.68 -1.75
CA ARG A 272 3.98 1.68 -2.34
C ARG A 272 4.60 3.05 -2.59
N ASN A 273 5.73 3.34 -1.94
CA ASN A 273 6.53 4.55 -2.12
C ASN A 273 7.81 4.34 -2.95
N GLY A 274 7.88 3.26 -3.74
CA GLY A 274 8.88 3.07 -4.79
C GLY A 274 10.22 2.46 -4.35
N ILE A 275 10.35 2.00 -3.10
CA ILE A 275 11.56 1.31 -2.64
C ILE A 275 11.53 -0.11 -3.19
N ALA A 276 12.43 -0.45 -4.11
CA ALA A 276 12.52 -1.80 -4.65
C ALA A 276 13.54 -2.64 -3.86
N ALA A 277 13.33 -3.96 -3.81
CA ALA A 277 14.30 -4.89 -3.25
C ALA A 277 14.34 -6.20 -4.03
N GLY A 278 15.47 -6.89 -3.97
CA GLY A 278 15.68 -8.16 -4.65
C GLY A 278 17.10 -8.67 -4.48
N TYR A 279 17.66 -9.30 -5.50
CA TYR A 279 18.97 -9.94 -5.39
C TYR A 279 19.85 -9.73 -6.63
N TYR A 280 21.15 -9.96 -6.44
CA TYR A 280 22.15 -9.94 -7.48
C TYR A 280 23.20 -11.05 -7.25
N TYR A 281 23.99 -11.33 -8.28
CA TYR A 281 24.94 -12.44 -8.27
C TYR A 281 26.35 -11.95 -7.94
N SER A 282 27.07 -12.72 -7.14
CA SER A 282 28.44 -12.35 -6.76
C SER A 282 29.28 -13.58 -6.41
N ASN A 283 30.53 -13.33 -6.02
CA ASN A 283 31.39 -14.34 -5.41
C ASN A 283 31.86 -13.84 -4.05
N ASP A 284 32.03 -14.75 -3.09
CA ASP A 284 32.65 -14.44 -1.80
C ASP A 284 34.18 -14.20 -1.95
N GLU A 285 34.85 -13.84 -0.85
CA GLU A 285 36.30 -13.60 -0.83
C GLU A 285 37.13 -14.83 -1.27
N SER A 286 36.55 -16.03 -1.18
CA SER A 286 37.17 -17.29 -1.60
C SER A 286 36.83 -17.68 -3.05
N GLY A 287 36.07 -16.85 -3.77
CA GLY A 287 35.66 -17.07 -5.15
C GLY A 287 34.47 -18.03 -5.31
N ASN A 288 33.78 -18.39 -4.23
CA ASN A 288 32.56 -19.21 -4.34
C ASN A 288 31.38 -18.36 -4.76
N PHE A 289 30.53 -18.91 -5.62
CA PHE A 289 29.27 -18.29 -6.00
C PHE A 289 28.36 -18.05 -4.80
N ILE A 290 27.80 -16.84 -4.74
CA ILE A 290 26.84 -16.36 -3.75
C ILE A 290 25.73 -15.52 -4.40
N ILE A 291 24.60 -15.41 -3.71
CA ILE A 291 23.48 -14.52 -4.08
C ILE A 291 23.31 -13.52 -2.94
N LYS A 292 23.45 -12.23 -3.25
CA LYS A 292 23.33 -11.15 -2.26
C LYS A 292 22.01 -10.42 -2.42
N GLY A 293 21.44 -9.99 -1.29
CA GLY A 293 20.32 -9.08 -1.29
C GLY A 293 20.74 -7.67 -1.71
N VAL A 294 19.83 -6.94 -2.34
CA VAL A 294 19.98 -5.54 -2.71
C VAL A 294 18.65 -4.81 -2.54
N ALA A 295 18.73 -3.53 -2.20
CA ALA A 295 17.62 -2.59 -2.31
C ALA A 295 17.97 -1.41 -3.21
N TRP A 296 16.96 -0.79 -3.81
CA TRP A 296 17.07 0.46 -4.55
C TRP A 296 16.25 1.53 -3.82
N LEU A 297 16.89 2.20 -2.86
CA LEU A 297 16.33 3.37 -2.20
C LEU A 297 16.61 4.60 -3.09
N ASP A 298 15.57 5.25 -3.57
CA ASP A 298 15.66 6.42 -4.47
C ASP A 298 16.56 6.16 -5.70
N GLY A 299 16.47 4.94 -6.25
CA GLY A 299 17.24 4.49 -7.42
C GLY A 299 18.69 4.08 -7.14
N VAL A 300 19.17 4.21 -5.90
CA VAL A 300 20.55 3.89 -5.52
C VAL A 300 20.69 2.41 -5.18
N PHE A 301 21.55 1.71 -5.92
CA PHE A 301 21.90 0.30 -5.65
C PHE A 301 22.57 0.18 -4.27
N THR A 302 21.87 -0.44 -3.33
CA THR A 302 22.26 -0.55 -1.93
C THR A 302 22.40 -2.03 -1.54
N PRO A 303 23.63 -2.56 -1.44
CA PRO A 303 23.85 -3.93 -1.02
C PRO A 303 23.36 -4.20 0.41
N LEU A 304 22.77 -5.38 0.61
CA LEU A 304 22.30 -5.86 1.90
C LEU A 304 23.26 -6.91 2.44
N ALA A 305 23.62 -6.79 3.72
CA ALA A 305 24.64 -7.65 4.32
C ALA A 305 24.13 -9.10 4.38
N MET A 306 25.01 -10.03 4.02
CA MET A 306 24.72 -11.45 4.15
C MET A 306 24.84 -11.87 5.62
N PRO A 307 23.88 -12.62 6.18
CA PRO A 307 23.99 -13.11 7.55
C PRO A 307 25.16 -14.08 7.68
N ALA A 308 25.80 -14.12 8.86
CA ALA A 308 26.96 -14.96 9.10
C ALA A 308 26.65 -16.45 8.79
N GLY A 309 27.55 -17.10 8.05
CA GLY A 309 27.44 -18.52 7.68
C GLY A 309 26.44 -18.82 6.56
N GLN A 310 25.75 -17.82 5.99
CA GLN A 310 24.84 -18.01 4.86
C GLN A 310 25.56 -17.78 3.53
N ARG A 311 24.96 -18.22 2.42
CA ARG A 311 25.50 -18.07 1.05
C ARG A 311 24.54 -17.40 0.08
N PHE A 312 23.24 -17.51 0.33
CA PHE A 312 22.20 -16.99 -0.56
C PHE A 312 21.20 -16.21 0.26
N ALA A 313 21.00 -14.93 -0.04
CA ALA A 313 20.01 -14.06 0.60
C ALA A 313 18.99 -13.59 -0.43
N PHE A 314 17.70 -13.78 -0.10
CA PHE A 314 16.58 -13.45 -0.97
C PHE A 314 15.62 -12.52 -0.24
N PRO A 315 15.66 -11.21 -0.53
CA PRO A 315 14.57 -10.31 -0.18
C PRO A 315 13.26 -10.76 -0.83
N SER A 316 12.18 -10.72 -0.07
CA SER A 316 10.84 -11.19 -0.46
C SER A 316 9.77 -10.12 -0.27
N GLY A 317 10.02 -9.10 0.53
CA GLY A 317 9.10 -7.99 0.80
C GLY A 317 9.86 -6.72 1.15
N VAL A 318 9.22 -5.55 0.94
CA VAL A 318 9.75 -4.26 1.40
C VAL A 318 8.60 -3.34 1.75
N GLY A 319 8.58 -2.88 3.00
CA GLY A 319 7.60 -1.92 3.48
C GLY A 319 7.99 -0.48 3.13
N SER A 320 7.00 0.41 3.06
CA SER A 320 7.23 1.85 2.90
C SER A 320 8.05 2.48 4.03
N ASN A 321 8.14 1.79 5.18
CA ASN A 321 8.98 2.11 6.33
C ASN A 321 10.46 1.71 6.16
N GLY A 322 10.87 1.22 4.99
CA GLY A 322 12.26 0.87 4.69
C GLY A 322 12.72 -0.46 5.26
N LEU A 323 11.83 -1.25 5.87
CA LEU A 323 12.14 -2.61 6.26
C LEU A 323 12.06 -3.52 5.04
N VAL A 324 13.20 -4.07 4.64
CA VAL A 324 13.32 -5.09 3.60
C VAL A 324 13.35 -6.45 4.27
N PHE A 325 12.40 -7.33 3.95
CA PHE A 325 12.29 -8.66 4.53
C PHE A 325 12.82 -9.70 3.58
N GLY A 326 13.29 -10.80 4.13
CA GLY A 326 13.75 -11.91 3.33
C GLY A 326 14.16 -13.10 4.17
N SER A 327 14.79 -14.04 3.48
CA SER A 327 15.44 -15.14 4.15
C SER A 327 16.79 -15.42 3.53
N ALA A 328 17.71 -15.95 4.33
CA ALA A 328 19.02 -16.37 3.87
C ALA A 328 19.23 -17.87 4.12
N THR A 329 19.98 -18.54 3.26
CA THR A 329 20.28 -19.97 3.40
C THR A 329 21.75 -20.25 3.09
N ASP A 330 22.28 -21.29 3.74
CA ASP A 330 23.62 -21.83 3.51
C ASP A 330 23.69 -22.65 2.21
N GLY A 331 22.54 -22.98 1.62
CA GLY A 331 22.44 -23.81 0.41
C GLY A 331 22.78 -25.29 0.62
N ALA A 332 23.02 -25.72 1.85
CA ALA A 332 23.46 -27.08 2.20
C ALA A 332 22.45 -27.81 3.10
N THR A 333 21.88 -27.12 4.09
CA THR A 333 20.97 -27.72 5.08
C THR A 333 19.50 -27.63 4.67
N GLY A 334 19.20 -26.83 3.65
CA GLY A 334 17.83 -26.55 3.22
C GLY A 334 17.01 -25.76 4.25
N ARG A 335 17.66 -25.20 5.28
CA ARG A 335 17.07 -24.29 6.27
C ARG A 335 17.31 -22.85 5.84
N SER A 336 16.35 -21.99 6.14
CA SER A 336 16.42 -20.56 5.88
C SER A 336 16.38 -19.79 7.20
N VAL A 337 17.19 -18.75 7.32
CA VAL A 337 17.17 -17.79 8.42
C VAL A 337 16.25 -16.64 8.01
N PRO A 338 15.04 -16.52 8.58
CA PRO A 338 14.16 -15.38 8.31
C PRO A 338 14.72 -14.12 8.96
N GLY A 339 14.55 -12.98 8.32
CA GLY A 339 15.01 -11.72 8.87
C GLY A 339 14.67 -10.51 8.02
N PHE A 340 15.32 -9.40 8.35
CA PHE A 340 15.12 -8.13 7.68
C PHE A 340 16.39 -7.28 7.68
N TRP A 341 16.39 -6.28 6.80
CA TRP A 341 17.35 -5.19 6.72
C TRP A 341 16.58 -3.88 6.88
N ALA A 342 17.12 -2.94 7.66
CA ALA A 342 16.48 -1.65 7.90
C ALA A 342 17.20 -0.55 7.10
N LEU A 343 16.57 -0.07 6.03
CA LEU A 343 17.09 1.03 5.24
C LEU A 343 16.93 2.37 5.99
N PRO A 344 17.85 3.33 5.79
CA PRO A 344 17.76 4.64 6.39
C PRO A 344 16.75 5.51 5.62
N VAL A 345 15.47 5.22 5.75
CA VAL A 345 14.40 6.03 5.14
C VAL A 345 14.09 7.26 6.00
N GLN A 346 13.70 8.35 5.33
CA GLN A 346 13.23 9.54 6.03
C GLN A 346 11.87 9.30 6.69
N ASN A 347 11.62 9.99 7.80
CA ASN A 347 10.35 9.87 8.51
C ASN A 347 9.19 10.40 7.67
N GLY A 348 8.03 9.76 7.83
CA GLY A 348 6.75 10.26 7.35
C GLY A 348 6.20 11.37 8.24
N PHE A 349 5.44 12.29 7.66
CA PHE A 349 4.74 13.35 8.38
C PHE A 349 3.36 13.56 7.80
N VAL A 350 2.38 13.80 8.68
CA VAL A 350 1.02 14.20 8.31
C VAL A 350 0.74 15.59 8.88
N GLN A 351 0.25 16.49 8.02
CA GLN A 351 -0.13 17.85 8.38
C GLN A 351 -1.65 18.04 8.23
N PRO A 352 -2.43 17.93 9.31
CA PRO A 352 -3.85 18.23 9.29
C PRO A 352 -4.13 19.68 8.95
N LEU A 353 -5.19 19.92 8.18
CA LEU A 353 -5.77 21.25 8.00
C LEU A 353 -6.99 21.39 8.90
N VAL A 354 -7.18 22.62 9.40
CA VAL A 354 -8.32 22.94 10.25
C VAL A 354 -9.58 23.06 9.39
N ALA A 355 -10.64 22.40 9.84
CA ALA A 355 -11.98 22.58 9.31
C ALA A 355 -12.86 23.30 10.33
N SER A 356 -13.88 24.01 9.87
CA SER A 356 -14.86 24.68 10.73
C SER A 356 -16.28 24.54 10.18
N GLY A 357 -17.26 24.33 11.04
CA GLY A 357 -18.68 24.26 10.65
C GLY A 357 -19.62 24.13 11.84
N ALA A 358 -20.92 24.14 11.58
CA ALA A 358 -21.97 23.95 12.58
C ALA A 358 -22.47 22.50 12.68
N PRO A 359 -23.11 22.08 13.78
CA PRO A 359 -23.82 20.80 13.86
C PRO A 359 -24.78 20.61 12.68
N GLY A 360 -24.72 19.43 12.05
CA GLY A 360 -25.48 19.10 10.83
C GLY A 360 -24.85 19.59 9.52
N GLN A 361 -23.79 20.42 9.57
CA GLN A 361 -23.08 20.87 8.38
C GLN A 361 -22.02 19.85 7.94
N THR A 362 -21.89 19.67 6.63
CA THR A 362 -20.76 18.94 6.03
C THR A 362 -19.54 19.85 5.91
N VAL A 363 -18.42 19.38 6.46
CA VAL A 363 -17.09 19.99 6.37
C VAL A 363 -16.12 19.06 5.64
N GLU A 364 -14.98 19.60 5.20
CA GLU A 364 -13.88 18.80 4.63
C GLU A 364 -12.84 18.49 5.69
N LEU A 365 -12.66 17.20 6.01
CA LEU A 365 -11.48 16.73 6.71
C LEU A 365 -10.35 16.60 5.70
N SER A 366 -9.18 17.17 5.98
CA SER A 366 -8.04 17.03 5.09
C SER A 366 -6.70 17.13 5.80
N ALA A 367 -5.72 16.44 5.25
CA ALA A 367 -4.34 16.51 5.69
C ALA A 367 -3.38 16.25 4.52
N VAL A 368 -2.18 16.81 4.61
CA VAL A 368 -1.09 16.57 3.65
C VAL A 368 -0.15 15.51 4.23
N SER A 369 0.16 14.47 3.45
CA SER A 369 1.15 13.44 3.82
C SER A 369 2.46 13.62 3.04
N ARG A 370 3.59 13.42 3.73
CA ARG A 370 4.94 13.57 3.19
C ARG A 370 5.92 12.53 3.72
N ARG A 371 6.99 12.27 2.98
CA ARG A 371 8.21 11.58 3.42
C ARG A 371 9.39 12.54 3.24
N GLY A 372 9.90 13.07 4.35
CA GLY A 372 10.77 14.25 4.31
C GLY A 372 10.11 15.41 3.56
N ASP A 373 10.75 15.88 2.49
CA ASP A 373 10.23 16.98 1.65
C ASP A 373 9.34 16.50 0.49
N LEU A 374 9.29 15.19 0.21
CA LEU A 374 8.48 14.61 -0.86
C LEU A 374 7.04 14.43 -0.41
N VAL A 375 6.09 14.81 -1.26
CA VAL A 375 4.66 14.55 -1.03
C VAL A 375 4.33 13.10 -1.37
N ASN A 376 3.49 12.47 -0.54
CA ASN A 376 3.03 11.11 -0.79
C ASN A 376 1.80 11.19 -1.71
N VAL A 377 1.98 11.01 -3.02
CA VAL A 377 0.89 11.04 -4.03
C VAL A 377 0.25 9.65 -4.16
N GLY A 378 -1.07 9.58 -4.32
CA GLY A 378 -1.79 8.32 -4.53
C GLY A 378 -1.88 7.40 -3.31
N HIS A 379 -1.46 7.87 -2.13
CA HIS A 379 -1.46 7.10 -0.89
C HIS A 379 -2.82 7.19 -0.18
N SER A 380 -3.24 6.10 0.44
CA SER A 380 -4.41 6.08 1.30
C SER A 380 -4.13 6.79 2.63
N MET A 381 -5.13 7.54 3.09
CA MET A 381 -5.17 8.12 4.41
C MET A 381 -6.50 7.83 5.07
N SER A 382 -6.45 7.20 6.23
CA SER A 382 -7.61 6.98 7.09
C SER A 382 -7.85 8.19 8.00
N MET A 383 -9.13 8.49 8.23
CA MET A 383 -9.57 9.51 9.17
C MET A 383 -10.47 8.89 10.23
N MET A 384 -10.20 9.21 11.50
CA MET A 384 -10.98 8.78 12.65
C MET A 384 -11.39 10.00 13.47
N VAL A 385 -12.69 10.15 13.75
CA VAL A 385 -13.22 11.21 14.60
C VAL A 385 -13.54 10.61 15.97
N GLY A 386 -12.84 11.09 17.02
CA GLY A 386 -12.83 10.39 18.30
C GLY A 386 -12.27 8.97 18.16
N SER A 387 -13.10 7.95 18.44
CA SER A 387 -12.77 6.52 18.27
C SER A 387 -13.43 5.88 17.04
N THR A 388 -14.19 6.64 16.24
CA THR A 388 -14.99 6.10 15.13
C THR A 388 -14.29 6.39 13.81
N SER A 389 -13.99 5.34 13.03
CA SER A 389 -13.52 5.50 11.66
C SER A 389 -14.60 6.18 10.82
N VAL A 390 -14.25 7.27 10.12
CA VAL A 390 -15.19 8.01 9.27
C VAL A 390 -14.93 7.81 7.79
N GLY A 391 -13.84 7.12 7.44
CA GLY A 391 -13.50 6.75 6.07
C GLY A 391 -12.01 6.92 5.77
N GLN A 392 -11.70 6.78 4.48
CA GLN A 392 -10.37 6.98 3.93
C GLN A 392 -10.44 7.75 2.61
N SER A 393 -9.33 8.35 2.21
CA SER A 393 -9.21 9.09 0.96
C SER A 393 -7.79 8.97 0.40
N ILE A 394 -7.69 8.99 -0.93
CA ILE A 394 -6.42 8.93 -1.65
C ILE A 394 -5.85 10.35 -1.78
N THR A 395 -4.55 10.50 -1.53
CA THR A 395 -3.86 11.78 -1.67
C THR A 395 -3.72 12.21 -3.13
N ASP A 396 -3.93 13.50 -3.38
CA ASP A 396 -3.76 14.10 -4.70
C ASP A 396 -2.28 14.39 -5.04
N ALA A 397 -2.04 15.09 -6.15
CA ALA A 397 -0.72 15.52 -6.61
C ALA A 397 0.02 16.46 -5.63
N GLN A 398 -0.67 17.02 -4.62
CA GLN A 398 -0.08 17.81 -3.54
C GLN A 398 0.10 16.99 -2.26
N GLY A 399 -0.15 15.67 -2.31
CA GLY A 399 -0.13 14.78 -1.15
C GLY A 399 -1.30 15.00 -0.20
N ARG A 400 -2.38 15.68 -0.63
CA ARG A 400 -3.51 16.02 0.23
C ARG A 400 -4.66 15.02 0.06
N ALA A 401 -5.04 14.37 1.15
CA ALA A 401 -6.26 13.58 1.23
C ALA A 401 -7.42 14.46 1.70
N ARG A 402 -8.62 14.24 1.16
CA ARG A 402 -9.84 15.00 1.49
C ARG A 402 -11.03 14.07 1.67
N LEU A 403 -11.77 14.25 2.76
CA LEU A 403 -12.95 13.46 3.08
C LEU A 403 -14.09 14.38 3.55
N ALA A 404 -15.26 14.25 2.94
CA ALA A 404 -16.45 14.95 3.41
C ALA A 404 -16.94 14.32 4.71
N PHE A 405 -17.21 15.15 5.72
CA PHE A 405 -17.68 14.71 7.03
C PHE A 405 -18.82 15.61 7.51
N THR A 406 -19.96 15.04 7.85
CA THR A 406 -21.07 15.78 8.45
C THR A 406 -20.93 15.79 9.96
N ILE A 407 -20.80 16.98 10.54
CA ILE A 407 -20.77 17.15 11.99
C ILE A 407 -22.11 16.64 12.54
N PRO A 408 -22.14 15.73 13.54
CA PRO A 408 -23.39 15.23 14.09
C PRO A 408 -24.29 16.38 14.54
N ALA A 409 -25.55 16.37 14.14
CA ALA A 409 -26.51 17.46 14.46
C ALA A 409 -26.71 17.67 15.97
N ASN A 410 -26.45 16.63 16.78
CA ASN A 410 -26.52 16.67 18.22
C ASN A 410 -25.19 16.98 18.92
N HIS A 411 -24.12 17.32 18.18
CA HIS A 411 -22.83 17.66 18.78
C HIS A 411 -22.93 18.95 19.59
N GLN A 412 -22.51 18.91 20.85
CA GLN A 412 -22.57 20.05 21.79
C GLN A 412 -21.19 20.64 22.11
N GLY A 413 -20.11 20.03 21.61
CA GLY A 413 -18.75 20.50 21.84
C GLY A 413 -18.37 21.63 20.88
N SER A 414 -17.35 22.41 21.25
CA SER A 414 -16.76 23.44 20.38
C SER A 414 -15.71 22.87 19.42
N GLN A 415 -15.30 21.63 19.62
CA GLN A 415 -14.28 20.97 18.79
C GLN A 415 -14.49 19.45 18.71
N MET A 416 -14.08 18.89 17.58
CA MET A 416 -13.91 17.45 17.40
C MET A 416 -12.45 17.14 17.06
N THR A 417 -11.85 16.16 17.73
CA THR A 417 -10.51 15.67 17.39
C THR A 417 -10.59 14.67 16.24
N VAL A 418 -9.73 14.85 15.25
CA VAL A 418 -9.60 13.96 14.11
C VAL A 418 -8.20 13.39 14.09
N ARG A 419 -8.08 12.07 14.11
CA ARG A 419 -6.81 11.37 13.89
C ARG A 419 -6.71 11.02 12.40
N TYR A 420 -5.63 11.48 11.79
CA TYR A 420 -5.23 11.12 10.44
C TYR A 420 -4.13 10.06 10.53
N THR A 421 -4.18 9.04 9.69
CA THR A 421 -3.14 8.02 9.61
C THR A 421 -2.95 7.66 8.15
N ASP A 422 -1.77 7.96 7.62
CA ASP A 422 -1.42 7.53 6.27
C ASP A 422 -1.01 6.05 6.25
N GLU A 423 -1.08 5.43 5.08
CA GLU A 423 -0.69 4.02 4.88
C GLU A 423 0.81 3.75 5.11
N ASN A 424 1.64 4.78 5.29
CA ASN A 424 3.04 4.65 5.68
C ASN A 424 3.20 4.61 7.22
N GLY A 425 2.12 4.85 7.97
CA GLY A 425 2.07 4.80 9.43
C GLY A 425 2.24 6.15 10.12
N ALA A 426 2.42 7.25 9.38
CA ALA A 426 2.52 8.57 9.98
C ALA A 426 1.14 9.01 10.47
N THR A 427 1.10 9.47 11.72
CA THR A 427 -0.15 9.85 12.41
C THR A 427 -0.10 11.31 12.85
N ALA A 428 -1.21 12.03 12.73
CA ALA A 428 -1.37 13.36 13.31
C ALA A 428 -2.79 13.61 13.81
N LEU A 429 -2.91 14.46 14.82
CA LEU A 429 -4.20 14.94 15.32
C LEU A 429 -4.50 16.31 14.73
N GLY A 430 -5.64 16.45 14.08
CA GLY A 430 -6.24 17.72 13.68
C GLY A 430 -7.51 18.00 14.48
N THR A 431 -8.09 19.17 14.21
CA THR A 431 -9.34 19.61 14.84
C THR A 431 -10.35 20.07 13.79
N VAL A 432 -11.60 19.72 14.03
CA VAL A 432 -12.75 20.43 13.46
C VAL A 432 -13.22 21.39 14.53
N ASN A 433 -13.21 22.69 14.24
CA ASN A 433 -13.84 23.68 15.10
C ASN A 433 -15.34 23.66 14.83
N VAL A 434 -16.11 23.32 15.86
CA VAL A 434 -17.56 23.35 15.77
C VAL A 434 -18.01 24.70 16.30
N THR A 435 -18.44 25.57 15.39
CA THR A 435 -19.20 26.75 15.78
C THR A 435 -20.57 26.23 16.22
N PRO A 436 -21.02 26.47 17.47
CA PRO A 436 -22.39 26.16 17.85
C PRO A 436 -23.29 26.71 16.75
N GLY A 437 -24.04 25.83 16.09
CA GLY A 437 -25.11 26.30 15.23
C GLY A 437 -26.02 27.14 16.10
N CYS A 438 -26.50 28.26 15.58
CA CYS A 438 -27.49 29.07 16.26
C CYS A 438 -28.62 28.12 16.68
N VAL A 439 -28.77 27.89 17.99
CA VAL A 439 -29.88 27.09 18.51
C VAL A 439 -31.17 27.73 17.99
N ALA A 440 -32.24 26.96 17.79
CA ALA A 440 -33.53 27.57 17.45
C ALA A 440 -33.84 28.67 18.49
N ALA A 441 -34.00 29.91 18.00
CA ALA A 441 -34.17 31.14 18.77
C ALA A 441 -32.93 31.79 19.43
N ASP A 442 -31.73 31.20 19.32
CA ASP A 442 -30.45 31.88 19.59
C ASP A 442 -30.09 32.67 18.31
N LEU A 443 -30.54 33.92 18.24
CA LEU A 443 -30.45 34.78 17.06
C LEU A 443 -29.11 35.51 16.96
N ASN A 444 -28.30 35.49 18.02
CA ASN A 444 -26.96 36.06 18.03
C ASN A 444 -25.84 35.00 17.94
N CYS A 445 -26.20 33.73 18.08
CA CYS A 445 -25.35 32.54 18.00
C CYS A 445 -24.26 32.53 19.08
N ASP A 446 -24.55 33.07 20.27
CA ASP A 446 -23.64 33.11 21.42
C ASP A 446 -23.74 31.85 22.30
N GLY A 447 -24.69 30.96 22.01
CA GLY A 447 -24.88 29.68 22.69
C GLY A 447 -25.88 29.72 23.85
N ALA A 448 -26.59 30.84 24.08
CA ALA A 448 -27.68 30.93 25.05
C ALA A 448 -28.86 31.70 24.47
N VAL A 449 -30.10 31.27 24.74
CA VAL A 449 -31.30 32.03 24.33
C VAL A 449 -31.67 32.98 25.46
N ASN A 450 -31.36 34.26 25.29
CA ASN A 450 -31.49 35.25 26.34
C ASN A 450 -32.05 36.61 25.86
N GLY A 451 -31.88 37.65 26.68
CA GLY A 451 -32.36 38.99 26.38
C GLY A 451 -31.79 39.60 25.09
N ASP A 452 -30.58 39.20 24.69
CA ASP A 452 -29.94 39.68 23.46
C ASP A 452 -30.63 39.10 22.21
N ASP A 453 -31.08 37.85 22.25
CA ASP A 453 -31.87 37.24 21.18
C ASP A 453 -33.27 37.82 21.10
N LEU A 454 -33.91 38.03 22.26
CA LEU A 454 -35.19 38.74 22.33
C LEU A 454 -35.08 40.12 21.69
N GLY A 455 -34.00 40.86 21.97
CA GLY A 455 -33.73 42.16 21.35
C GLY A 455 -33.65 42.07 19.82
N ARG A 456 -33.04 41.02 19.28
CA ARG A 456 -32.97 40.78 17.83
C ARG A 456 -34.30 40.37 17.22
N LEU A 457 -35.09 39.56 17.91
CA LEU A 457 -36.44 39.18 17.46
C LEU A 457 -37.33 40.43 17.37
N LEU A 458 -37.35 41.25 18.42
CA LEU A 458 -38.13 42.48 18.46
C LEU A 458 -37.68 43.51 17.40
N ALA A 459 -36.41 43.52 17.02
CA ALA A 459 -35.91 44.38 15.95
C ALA A 459 -36.46 44.01 14.55
N GLN A 460 -36.95 42.78 14.36
CA GLN A 460 -37.53 42.29 13.11
C GLN A 460 -39.07 42.18 13.15
N TRP A 461 -39.70 42.71 14.21
CA TRP A 461 -41.14 42.55 14.44
C TRP A 461 -41.98 43.03 13.26
N GLY A 462 -42.91 42.20 12.81
CA GLY A 462 -43.80 42.49 11.67
C GLY A 462 -43.14 42.41 10.29
N THR A 463 -41.89 41.94 10.21
CA THR A 463 -41.19 41.65 8.95
C THR A 463 -40.90 40.15 8.84
N GLY A 464 -40.54 39.64 7.66
CA GLY A 464 -39.91 38.32 7.55
C GLY A 464 -38.42 38.38 7.86
N GLY A 465 -37.77 37.24 8.08
CA GLY A 465 -36.32 37.22 8.28
C GLY A 465 -35.83 36.07 9.19
N PRO A 466 -34.57 36.13 9.65
CA PRO A 466 -33.99 35.10 10.51
C PRO A 466 -34.72 34.89 11.85
N ALA A 467 -35.47 35.88 12.33
CA ALA A 467 -36.28 35.78 13.54
C ALA A 467 -37.69 35.18 13.34
N ASP A 468 -38.07 34.86 12.09
CA ASP A 468 -39.30 34.14 11.75
C ASP A 468 -39.03 32.64 11.95
N LEU A 469 -39.23 32.19 13.18
CA LEU A 469 -38.87 30.87 13.67
C LEU A 469 -39.86 29.81 13.18
N ASN A 470 -41.14 30.17 13.02
CA ASN A 470 -42.18 29.27 12.51
C ASN A 470 -42.25 29.23 10.97
N ARG A 471 -41.57 30.17 10.28
CA ARG A 471 -41.48 30.33 8.82
C ARG A 471 -42.81 30.65 8.15
N ASP A 472 -43.68 31.41 8.81
CA ASP A 472 -44.96 31.86 8.27
C ASP A 472 -44.86 33.14 7.41
N GLY A 473 -43.67 33.75 7.37
CA GLY A 473 -43.35 34.95 6.62
C GLY A 473 -43.45 36.24 7.44
N THR A 474 -43.78 36.21 8.74
CA THR A 474 -43.89 37.40 9.59
C THR A 474 -43.51 37.12 11.06
N VAL A 475 -42.45 37.78 11.55
CA VAL A 475 -42.06 37.74 12.97
C VAL A 475 -43.16 38.33 13.85
N ASN A 476 -43.78 37.49 14.68
CA ASN A 476 -44.90 37.88 15.53
C ASN A 476 -44.90 37.17 16.90
N GLY A 477 -46.05 37.18 17.58
CA GLY A 477 -46.22 36.57 18.90
C GLY A 477 -45.94 35.07 18.95
N ASP A 478 -46.14 34.36 17.83
CA ASP A 478 -45.89 32.93 17.73
C ASP A 478 -44.38 32.62 17.74
N ASP A 479 -43.56 33.43 17.06
CA ASP A 479 -42.09 33.33 17.11
C ASP A 479 -41.55 33.69 18.48
N LEU A 480 -42.09 34.75 19.11
CA LEU A 480 -41.76 35.08 20.49
C LEU A 480 -42.08 33.91 21.43
N GLY A 481 -43.21 33.22 21.22
CA GLY A 481 -43.57 32.01 21.94
C GLY A 481 -42.54 30.88 21.78
N GLN A 482 -42.02 30.69 20.56
CA GLN A 482 -40.93 29.72 20.31
C GLN A 482 -39.62 30.13 20.99
N LEU A 483 -39.25 31.42 20.95
CA LEU A 483 -38.05 31.92 21.62
C LEU A 483 -38.11 31.76 23.14
N LEU A 484 -39.22 32.16 23.75
CA LEU A 484 -39.42 32.00 25.19
C LEU A 484 -39.50 30.53 25.60
N GLY A 485 -40.02 29.66 24.73
CA GLY A 485 -40.01 28.21 24.93
C GLY A 485 -38.60 27.60 24.95
N ALA A 486 -37.64 28.28 24.32
CA ALA A 486 -36.23 27.91 24.29
C ALA A 486 -35.36 28.70 25.30
N TRP A 487 -35.95 29.56 26.14
CA TRP A 487 -35.23 30.46 27.06
C TRP A 487 -34.38 29.70 28.07
N GLY A 488 -33.09 30.06 28.18
CA GLY A 488 -32.16 29.41 29.09
C GLY A 488 -30.72 29.52 28.64
#